data_AF-A0A1M5LU56-F1
#
_entry.id   AF-A0A1M5LU56-F1
#
_cell.length_a   1.000
_cell.length_b   1.000
_cell.length_c   1.000
_cell.angle_alpha   90.00
_cell.angle_beta   90.00
_cell.angle_gamma   90.00
#
_symmetry.space_group_name_H-M   'P 1'
#
loop_
_entity.id
_entity.type
_entity.pdbx_description
1 polymer ?
#
loop_
_entity_poly.entity_id
_entity_poly.type
_entity_poly.pdbx_seq_one_letter_code
_entity_poly.pdbx_strand_id
1 'polypeptide(L)'
;MIKKSCIIRNNAGFMFPFVLVITVLVLLIITATAYHYQNNIVMTKNQIEQLKIETMVQMSRERVKQALIQNGELKKQMYFSFPYGDVSLRINALSSDKYTLFFTITTDNQSTIQLRGFLNPSL
;
A
#
# COMPACT_ATOMS: atom_id res chain seq x y z
N MET A 1 49.56 10.43 -40.96
CA MET A 1 48.56 11.19 -41.74
C MET A 1 47.25 11.19 -40.95
N ILE A 2 47.00 12.22 -40.14
CA ILE A 2 45.83 12.27 -39.23
C ILE A 2 44.66 12.89 -40.01
N LYS A 3 43.64 12.07 -40.27
CA LYS A 3 42.43 12.44 -41.02
C LYS A 3 41.59 13.37 -40.13
N LYS A 4 41.64 14.69 -40.39
CA LYS A 4 40.74 15.66 -39.74
C LYS A 4 39.32 15.40 -40.24
N SER A 5 38.44 14.96 -39.34
CA SER A 5 37.00 14.90 -39.61
C SER A 5 36.47 16.32 -39.74
N CYS A 6 36.30 16.77 -40.99
CA CYS A 6 35.73 18.06 -41.32
C CYS A 6 34.19 17.93 -41.25
N ILE A 7 33.61 18.19 -40.09
CA ILE A 7 32.15 18.21 -39.93
C ILE A 7 31.58 19.63 -40.12
N ILE A 8 32.40 20.68 -40.22
CA ILE A 8 31.88 22.05 -40.13
C ILE A 8 32.49 22.94 -41.22
N ARG A 9 31.87 22.93 -42.40
CA ARG A 9 31.90 24.10 -43.30
C ARG A 9 30.61 24.24 -44.08
N ASN A 10 29.51 24.36 -43.33
CA ASN A 10 28.27 24.98 -43.78
C ASN A 10 27.57 25.53 -42.53
N ASN A 11 27.39 26.85 -42.43
CA ASN A 11 26.85 27.52 -41.23
C ASN A 11 25.38 27.16 -40.93
N ALA A 12 24.75 26.31 -41.76
CA ALA A 12 23.45 25.69 -41.50
C ALA A 12 23.52 24.37 -40.70
N GLY A 13 24.70 23.78 -40.48
CA GLY A 13 24.88 22.46 -39.87
C GLY A 13 24.93 22.43 -38.34
N PHE A 14 24.98 23.60 -37.68
CA PHE A 14 25.10 23.67 -36.22
C PHE A 14 23.76 23.58 -35.48
N MET A 15 22.61 23.69 -36.18
CA MET A 15 21.28 23.54 -35.56
C MET A 15 20.91 22.09 -35.23
N PHE A 16 21.38 21.12 -36.02
CA PHE A 16 21.05 19.71 -35.86
C PHE A 16 21.35 19.14 -34.46
N PRO A 17 22.55 19.32 -33.87
CA PRO A 17 22.81 18.82 -32.52
C PRO A 17 21.91 19.47 -31.45
N PHE A 18 21.55 20.75 -31.59
CA PHE A 18 20.61 21.39 -30.66
C PHE A 18 19.21 20.82 -30.77
N VAL A 19 18.71 20.63 -31.99
CA VAL A 19 17.40 20.00 -32.21
C VAL A 19 17.38 18.60 -31.62
N LEU A 20 18.45 17.82 -31.82
CA LEU A 20 18.56 16.47 -31.27
C LEU A 20 18.55 16.47 -29.74
N VAL A 21 19.30 17.37 -29.10
CA VAL A 21 19.27 17.53 -27.64
C VAL A 21 17.87 17.86 -27.14
N ILE A 22 17.19 18.80 -27.80
CA ILE A 22 15.81 19.18 -27.44
C ILE A 22 14.86 17.99 -27.63
N THR A 23 14.96 17.26 -28.75
CA THR A 23 14.13 16.07 -29.00
C THR A 23 14.36 14.99 -27.94
N VAL A 24 15.61 14.70 -27.59
CA VAL A 24 15.93 13.73 -26.52
C VAL A 24 15.38 14.19 -25.19
N LEU A 25 15.50 15.48 -24.85
CA LEU A 25 14.99 16.03 -23.61
C LEU A 25 13.45 15.93 -23.53
N VAL A 26 12.75 16.22 -24.65
CA VAL A 26 11.31 16.04 -24.75
C VAL A 26 10.91 14.57 -24.58
N LEU A 27 11.62 13.65 -25.26
CA LEU A 27 11.35 12.22 -25.14
C LEU A 27 11.59 11.70 -23.71
N LEU A 28 12.64 12.17 -23.04
CA LEU A 28 12.91 11.85 -21.65
C LEU A 28 11.79 12.32 -20.72
N ILE A 29 11.31 13.56 -20.89
CA ILE A 29 10.21 14.09 -20.07
C ILE A 29 8.94 13.27 -20.28
N ILE A 30 8.58 12.97 -21.53
CA ILE A 30 7.39 12.17 -21.85
C ILE A 30 7.50 10.78 -21.21
N THR A 31 8.66 10.14 -21.37
CA THR A 31 8.90 8.80 -20.83
C THR A 31 8.87 8.78 -19.30
N ALA A 32 9.53 9.74 -18.65
CA ALA A 32 9.54 9.88 -17.20
C ALA A 32 8.12 10.11 -16.67
N THR A 33 7.34 10.97 -17.32
CA THR A 33 5.96 11.25 -16.93
C THR A 33 5.07 10.02 -17.07
N ALA A 34 5.20 9.28 -18.16
CA ALA A 34 4.46 8.04 -18.38
C ALA A 34 4.81 6.98 -17.31
N TYR A 35 6.10 6.83 -17.00
CA TYR A 35 6.57 5.91 -15.96
C TYR A 35 6.05 6.30 -14.56
N HIS A 36 6.16 7.59 -14.21
CA HIS A 36 5.63 8.10 -12.95
C HIS A 36 4.12 7.88 -12.82
N TYR A 37 3.36 8.11 -13.90
CA TYR A 37 1.92 7.89 -13.89
C TYR A 37 1.55 6.43 -13.63
N GLN A 38 2.20 5.49 -14.33
CA GLN A 38 1.99 4.06 -14.11
C GLN A 38 2.36 3.64 -12.69
N ASN A 39 3.49 4.13 -12.19
CA ASN A 39 3.94 3.82 -10.84
C ASN A 39 2.97 4.36 -9.78
N ASN A 40 2.45 5.58 -9.96
CA ASN A 40 1.47 6.17 -9.05
C ASN A 40 0.18 5.35 -9.00
N ILE A 41 -0.32 4.83 -10.14
CA ILE A 41 -1.50 3.96 -10.14
C ILE A 41 -1.27 2.71 -9.28
N VAL A 42 -0.13 2.05 -9.44
CA VAL A 42 0.21 0.85 -8.66
C VAL A 42 0.34 1.18 -7.17
N MET A 43 1.03 2.28 -6.84
CA MET A 43 1.20 2.74 -5.47
C MET A 43 -0.13 3.06 -4.80
N THR A 44 -1.01 3.81 -5.48
CA THR A 44 -2.35 4.14 -4.98
C THR A 44 -3.19 2.89 -4.76
N LYS A 45 -3.14 1.91 -5.68
CA LYS A 45 -3.84 0.64 -5.49
C LYS A 45 -3.37 -0.07 -4.21
N ASN A 46 -2.06 -0.14 -3.99
CA ASN A 46 -1.50 -0.77 -2.79
C ASN A 46 -1.88 -0.01 -1.50
N GLN A 47 -1.91 1.32 -1.55
CA GLN A 47 -2.35 2.15 -0.42
C GLN A 47 -3.83 1.93 -0.08
N ILE A 48 -4.69 1.79 -1.09
CA ILE A 48 -6.11 1.47 -0.89
C ILE A 48 -6.25 0.10 -0.22
N GLU A 49 -5.49 -0.91 -0.66
CA GLU A 49 -5.51 -2.24 -0.04
C GLU A 49 -5.06 -2.20 1.43
N GLN A 50 -4.01 -1.43 1.75
CA GLN A 50 -3.58 -1.21 3.14
C GLN A 50 -4.68 -0.54 3.97
N LEU A 51 -5.33 0.50 3.43
CA LEU A 51 -6.42 1.20 4.11
C LEU A 51 -7.61 0.26 4.39
N LYS A 52 -7.96 -0.62 3.45
CA LYS A 52 -8.99 -1.66 3.65
C LYS A 52 -8.64 -2.55 4.85
N ILE A 53 -7.40 -3.04 4.91
CA ILE A 53 -6.91 -3.90 6.00
C ILE A 53 -6.99 -3.18 7.35
N GLU A 54 -6.49 -1.95 7.44
CA GLU A 54 -6.53 -1.15 8.67
C GLU A 54 -7.97 -0.91 9.13
N THR A 55 -8.86 -0.59 8.18
CA THR A 55 -10.28 -0.37 8.46
C THR A 55 -10.93 -1.64 9.01
N MET A 56 -10.65 -2.81 8.43
CA MET A 56 -11.13 -4.09 8.96
C MET A 56 -10.63 -4.37 10.38
N VAL A 57 -9.36 -4.05 10.69
CA VAL A 57 -8.82 -4.17 12.06
C VAL A 57 -9.55 -3.24 13.02
N GLN A 58 -9.75 -1.98 12.65
CA GLN A 58 -10.42 -0.99 13.49
C GLN A 58 -11.88 -1.39 13.77
N MET A 59 -12.64 -1.76 12.73
CA MET A 59 -14.01 -2.25 12.89
C MET A 59 -14.09 -3.52 13.74
N SER A 60 -13.14 -4.44 13.58
CA SER A 60 -13.06 -5.65 14.40
C SER A 60 -12.82 -5.32 15.87
N ARG A 61 -11.92 -4.37 16.17
CA ARG A 61 -11.66 -3.92 17.54
C ARG A 61 -12.89 -3.29 18.18
N GLU A 62 -13.62 -2.46 17.44
CA GLU A 62 -14.86 -1.87 17.94
C GLU A 62 -15.92 -2.94 18.23
N ARG A 63 -16.08 -3.94 17.35
CA ARG A 63 -17.01 -5.06 17.62
C ARG A 63 -16.59 -5.89 18.83
N VAL A 64 -15.30 -6.11 19.04
CA VAL A 64 -14.78 -6.80 20.22
C VAL A 64 -15.04 -6.01 21.50
N LYS A 65 -14.81 -4.69 21.47
CA LYS A 65 -15.11 -3.79 22.58
C LYS A 65 -16.60 -3.79 22.91
N GLN A 66 -17.47 -3.70 21.90
CA GLN A 66 -18.92 -3.80 22.07
C GLN A 66 -19.33 -5.15 22.65
N ALA A 67 -18.74 -6.25 22.18
CA ALA A 67 -19.03 -7.59 22.70
C ALA A 67 -18.62 -7.75 24.17
N LEU A 68 -17.50 -7.14 24.59
CA LEU A 68 -17.07 -7.10 25.99
C LEU A 68 -18.03 -6.27 26.85
N ILE A 69 -18.46 -5.10 26.38
CA ILE A 69 -19.42 -4.23 27.10
C ILE A 69 -20.79 -4.92 27.26
N GLN A 70 -21.27 -5.59 26.20
CA GLN A 70 -22.61 -6.19 26.19
C GLN A 70 -22.69 -7.52 26.93
N ASN A 71 -21.68 -8.38 26.79
CA ASN A 71 -21.73 -9.75 27.33
C ASN A 71 -20.84 -9.95 28.56
N GLY A 72 -20.00 -8.97 28.93
CA GLY A 72 -19.03 -9.09 30.02
C GLY A 72 -17.87 -10.05 29.75
N GLU A 73 -17.99 -10.94 28.76
CA GLU A 73 -17.00 -11.96 28.43
C GLU A 73 -16.66 -11.99 26.93
N LEU A 74 -15.38 -12.23 26.64
CA LEU A 74 -14.88 -12.40 25.28
C LEU A 74 -14.79 -13.88 24.91
N LYS A 75 -15.45 -14.27 23.83
CA LYS A 75 -15.26 -15.58 23.21
C LYS A 75 -13.80 -15.73 22.76
N LYS A 76 -13.20 -16.90 23.00
CA LYS A 76 -11.82 -17.22 22.57
C LYS A 76 -11.61 -17.05 21.06
N GLN A 77 -12.68 -17.20 20.28
CA GLN A 77 -12.64 -16.99 18.84
C GLN A 77 -13.88 -16.25 18.37
N MET A 78 -13.68 -15.26 17.50
CA MET A 78 -14.74 -14.48 16.85
C MET A 78 -14.48 -14.44 15.34
N TYR A 79 -15.55 -14.38 14.57
CA TYR A 79 -15.50 -14.27 13.12
C TYR A 79 -16.36 -13.10 12.69
N PHE A 80 -15.80 -12.24 11.86
CA PHE A 80 -16.48 -11.08 11.31
C PHE A 80 -16.33 -11.07 9.80
N SER A 81 -17.44 -10.84 9.10
CA SER A 81 -17.43 -10.59 7.66
C SER A 81 -17.62 -9.10 7.42
N PHE A 82 -16.76 -8.52 6.59
CA PHE A 82 -16.77 -7.12 6.19
C PHE A 82 -16.83 -7.01 4.67
N PRO A 83 -17.22 -5.85 4.12
CA PRO A 83 -17.28 -5.67 2.66
C PRO A 83 -15.96 -5.94 1.93
N TYR A 84 -14.83 -5.81 2.62
CA TYR A 84 -13.48 -5.94 2.05
C TYR A 84 -12.81 -7.30 2.34
N GLY A 85 -13.52 -8.22 2.99
CA GLY A 85 -13.00 -9.52 3.37
C GLY A 85 -13.44 -9.98 4.76
N ASP A 86 -12.89 -11.11 5.18
CA ASP A 86 -13.24 -11.76 6.44
C ASP A 86 -12.11 -11.63 7.47
N VAL A 87 -12.49 -11.49 8.73
CA VAL A 87 -11.57 -11.41 9.87
C VAL A 87 -11.89 -12.51 10.86
N SER A 88 -10.95 -13.43 11.07
CA SER A 88 -10.96 -14.35 12.20
C SER A 88 -10.09 -13.78 13.32
N LEU A 89 -10.66 -13.70 14.51
CA LEU A 89 -10.00 -13.18 15.69
C LEU A 89 -9.84 -14.30 16.72
N ARG A 90 -8.62 -14.51 17.19
CA ARG A 90 -8.32 -15.38 18.34
C ARG A 90 -7.88 -14.53 19.52
N ILE A 91 -8.50 -14.76 20.67
CA ILE A 91 -8.31 -13.96 21.87
C ILE A 91 -7.63 -14.83 22.93
N ASN A 92 -6.46 -14.39 23.38
CA ASN A 92 -5.72 -15.03 24.48
C ASN A 92 -5.68 -14.06 25.67
N ALA A 93 -6.21 -14.50 26.81
CA ALA A 93 -6.05 -13.78 28.07
C ALA A 93 -4.59 -13.86 28.52
N LEU A 94 -3.98 -12.70 28.77
CA LEU A 94 -2.62 -12.58 29.29
C LEU A 94 -2.63 -12.37 30.82
N SER A 95 -3.65 -11.68 31.33
CA SER A 95 -3.92 -11.44 32.77
C SER A 95 -5.41 -11.07 32.93
N SER A 96 -5.88 -10.85 34.16
CA SER A 96 -7.29 -10.55 34.49
C SER A 96 -7.91 -9.43 33.65
N ASP A 97 -7.08 -8.48 33.20
CA ASP A 97 -7.52 -7.29 32.47
C ASP A 97 -6.65 -7.00 31.24
N LYS A 98 -6.00 -8.01 30.63
CA LYS A 98 -5.18 -7.81 29.42
C LYS A 98 -5.39 -8.94 28.44
N TYR A 99 -5.78 -8.60 27.21
CA TYR A 99 -6.03 -9.57 26.15
C TYR A 99 -5.08 -9.35 24.97
N THR A 100 -4.52 -10.44 24.46
CA THR A 100 -3.85 -10.45 23.16
C THR A 100 -4.85 -10.86 22.10
N LEU A 101 -4.93 -10.06 21.04
CA LEU A 101 -5.79 -10.27 19.89
C LEU A 101 -4.93 -10.72 18.71
N PHE A 102 -5.23 -11.88 18.15
CA PHE A 102 -4.62 -12.36 16.90
C PHE A 102 -5.66 -12.27 15.80
N PHE A 103 -5.48 -11.31 14.91
CA PHE A 103 -6.30 -11.10 13.72
C PHE A 103 -5.73 -11.92 12.57
N THR A 104 -6.57 -12.70 11.92
CA THR A 104 -6.30 -13.33 10.64
C THR A 104 -7.29 -12.72 9.66
N ILE A 105 -6.76 -11.91 8.74
CA ILE A 105 -7.55 -11.14 7.78
C ILE A 105 -7.37 -11.80 6.43
N THR A 106 -8.47 -12.17 5.80
CA THR A 106 -8.49 -12.68 4.43
C THR A 106 -9.18 -11.63 3.58
N THR A 107 -8.45 -10.97 2.70
CA THR A 107 -9.01 -9.93 1.82
C THR A 107 -9.81 -10.55 0.68
N ASP A 108 -10.62 -9.73 0.02
CA ASP A 108 -11.30 -10.04 -1.26
C ASP A 108 -10.37 -10.64 -2.32
N ASN A 109 -9.11 -10.20 -2.36
CA ASN A 109 -8.06 -10.70 -3.24
C ASN A 109 -7.42 -12.03 -2.76
N GLN A 110 -8.01 -12.72 -1.78
CA GLN A 110 -7.52 -13.96 -1.16
C GLN A 110 -6.17 -13.85 -0.44
N SER A 111 -5.68 -12.63 -0.19
CA SER A 111 -4.46 -12.41 0.59
C SER A 111 -4.76 -12.61 2.07
N THR A 112 -4.00 -13.47 2.73
CA THR A 112 -4.12 -13.70 4.17
C THR A 112 -3.00 -12.99 4.93
N ILE A 113 -3.37 -12.15 5.90
CA ILE A 113 -2.44 -11.42 6.74
C ILE A 113 -2.76 -11.72 8.20
N GLN A 114 -1.71 -11.95 8.99
CA GLN A 114 -1.81 -12.16 10.43
C GLN A 114 -1.27 -10.95 11.17
N LEU A 115 -2.09 -10.38 12.04
CA LEU A 115 -1.71 -9.23 12.86
C LEU A 115 -1.93 -9.55 14.34
N ARG A 116 -0.99 -9.11 15.16
CA ARG A 116 -1.11 -9.18 16.61
C ARG A 116 -1.45 -7.80 17.16
N GLY A 117 -2.47 -7.73 17.98
CA GLY A 117 -2.88 -6.55 18.72
C GLY A 117 -3.02 -6.85 20.21
N PHE A 118 -3.19 -5.78 20.98
CA PHE A 118 -3.45 -5.83 22.41
C PHE A 118 -4.72 -5.04 22.71
N LEU A 119 -5.53 -5.57 23.61
CA LEU A 119 -6.71 -4.88 24.15
C LEU A 119 -6.46 -4.71 25.65
N ASN A 120 -6.45 -3.45 26.09
CA ASN A 120 -6.52 -3.10 27.49
C ASN A 120 -7.91 -2.51 27.76
N PRO A 121 -8.82 -3.25 28.41
CA PRO A 121 -10.17 -2.80 28.74
C PRO A 121 -10.22 -1.72 29.84
N SER A 122 -9.10 -1.38 30.50
CA SER A 122 -9.06 -0.26 31.46
C SER A 122 -9.17 1.11 30.76
N LEU A 123 -10.41 1.53 30.49
CA LEU A 123 -10.79 2.90 30.11
C LEU A 123 -12.14 3.24 30.72
#